data_AF-A0A158NTH0-F1
#
_entry.id   AF-A0A158NTH0-F1
#
_cell.length_a   1.000
_cell.length_b   1.000
_cell.length_c   1.000
_cell.angle_alpha   90.00
_cell.angle_beta   90.00
_cell.angle_gamma   90.00
#
_symmetry.space_group_name_H-M   'P 1'
#
loop_
_entity.id
_entity.type
_entity.pdbx_description
1 polymer ?
#
loop_
_entity_poly.entity_id
_entity_poly.type
_entity_poly.pdbx_seq_one_letter_code
_entity_poly.pdbx_strand_id
1 'polypeptide(L)'
;MKDLTDRLYVNWNALETSEEYNIMRKYAKNGRRYSLGYSLYCFVALYLFLSMSLIPQLLDVVLPLNKSRSILLTYPGYYFVDEREYFFYIFFHAIVAWEIAMTGIVAHDCIFVTYVEHVCSMFAVVGYAQLLEDTFNVSFAMQILIVTIGMSITLLQVVRRRRRVYYELLNIETSRAELKKRAEKSYRKNEKEESPVRQAQKFYKVAEVVISSK
;
A
#
# COMPACT_ATOMS: atom_id res chain seq x y z
N MET A 1 -12.93 2.70 26.55
CA MET A 1 -12.72 4.13 26.23
C MET A 1 -13.35 5.03 27.29
N LYS A 2 -14.67 5.02 27.47
CA LYS A 2 -15.36 5.85 28.49
C LYS A 2 -14.76 5.74 29.90
N ASP A 3 -14.60 4.51 30.37
CA ASP A 3 -14.00 4.23 31.69
C ASP A 3 -12.56 4.77 31.86
N LEU A 4 -11.75 4.75 30.79
CA LEU A 4 -10.41 5.34 30.81
C LEU A 4 -10.44 6.87 30.84
N THR A 5 -11.35 7.49 30.08
CA THR A 5 -11.53 8.95 30.09
C THR A 5 -12.12 9.46 31.41
N ASP A 6 -12.99 8.68 32.05
CA ASP A 6 -13.53 9.02 33.37
C ASP A 6 -12.41 8.98 34.42
N ARG A 7 -11.50 8.00 34.36
CA ARG A 7 -10.30 7.96 35.21
C ARG A 7 -9.36 9.14 35.00
N LEU A 8 -9.16 9.57 33.74
CA LEU A 8 -8.38 10.78 33.45
C LEU A 8 -8.92 11.98 34.22
N TYR A 9 -10.25 12.18 34.15
CA TYR A 9 -10.94 13.29 34.79
C TYR A 9 -10.89 13.22 36.32
N VAL A 10 -11.20 12.05 36.89
CA VAL A 10 -11.19 11.85 38.34
C VAL A 10 -9.79 12.10 38.92
N ASN A 11 -8.75 11.55 38.28
CA ASN A 11 -7.37 11.76 38.74
C ASN A 11 -6.96 13.24 38.70
N TRP A 12 -7.38 13.97 37.66
CA TRP A 12 -7.08 15.39 37.53
C TRP A 12 -7.72 16.24 38.63
N ASN A 13 -8.93 15.86 39.06
CA ASN A 13 -9.64 16.54 40.14
C ASN A 13 -9.14 16.17 41.54
N ALA A 14 -8.42 15.05 41.67
CA ALA A 14 -7.88 14.56 42.93
C ALA A 14 -6.53 15.19 43.30
N LEU A 15 -5.97 16.05 42.45
CA LEU A 15 -4.71 16.74 42.73
C LEU A 15 -4.89 17.80 43.82
N GLU A 16 -4.01 17.81 44.80
CA GLU A 16 -4.09 18.70 45.95
C GLU A 16 -3.04 19.82 45.89
N THR A 17 -1.87 19.52 45.33
CA THR A 17 -0.73 20.46 45.34
C THR A 17 -0.42 21.06 43.97
N SER A 18 0.18 22.25 43.98
CA SER A 18 0.66 22.91 42.75
C SER A 18 1.80 22.15 42.08
N GLU A 19 2.59 21.40 42.84
CA GLU A 19 3.65 20.54 42.31
C GLU A 19 3.08 19.36 41.51
N GLU A 20 2.09 18.66 42.06
CA GLU A 20 1.38 17.57 41.38
C GLU A 20 0.75 18.04 40.07
N TYR A 21 0.11 19.20 40.10
CA TYR A 21 -0.47 19.83 38.92
C TYR A 21 0.58 20.16 37.86
N ASN A 22 1.74 20.67 38.26
CA ASN A 22 2.84 20.98 37.35
C ASN A 22 3.43 19.72 36.71
N ILE A 23 3.54 18.62 37.46
CA ILE A 23 3.98 17.31 36.96
C ILE A 23 2.97 16.80 35.91
N MET A 24 1.69 16.67 36.27
CA MET A 24 0.66 16.18 35.34
C MET A 24 0.57 17.03 34.08
N ARG A 25 0.63 18.36 34.20
CA ARG A 25 0.62 19.28 33.05
C ARG A 25 1.85 19.10 32.15
N LYS A 26 3.02 18.80 32.71
CA LYS A 26 4.24 18.54 31.93
C LYS A 26 4.08 17.30 31.05
N TYR A 27 3.62 16.19 31.60
CA TYR A 27 3.38 14.95 30.84
C TYR A 27 2.25 15.12 29.82
N ALA A 28 1.13 15.77 30.17
CA ALA A 28 0.07 16.07 29.21
C ALA A 28 0.56 16.91 28.01
N LYS A 29 1.45 17.90 28.25
CA LYS A 29 2.09 18.67 27.18
C LYS A 29 3.02 17.80 26.33
N ASN A 30 3.75 16.87 26.93
CA ASN A 30 4.60 15.93 26.19
C ASN A 30 3.75 15.01 25.31
N GLY A 31 2.70 14.39 25.86
CA GLY A 31 1.75 13.59 25.10
C GLY A 31 1.14 14.33 23.92
N ARG A 32 0.78 15.62 24.08
CA ARG A 32 0.31 16.46 22.97
C ARG A 32 1.39 16.66 21.90
N ARG A 33 2.63 16.93 22.30
CA ARG A 33 3.77 17.10 21.37
C ARG A 33 4.08 15.83 20.60
N TYR A 34 4.10 14.68 21.27
CA TYR A 34 4.29 13.37 20.65
C TYR A 34 3.17 13.05 19.66
N SER A 35 1.91 13.24 20.07
CA SER A 35 0.76 13.03 19.20
C SER A 35 0.81 13.90 17.95
N LEU A 36 1.15 15.19 18.08
CA LEU A 36 1.26 16.10 16.93
C LEU A 36 2.40 15.70 16.00
N GLY A 37 3.59 15.43 16.54
CA GLY A 37 4.75 15.03 15.76
C GLY A 37 4.54 13.70 15.04
N TYR A 38 3.98 12.71 15.73
CA TYR A 38 3.63 11.41 15.16
C TYR A 38 2.60 11.53 14.05
N SER A 39 1.52 12.28 14.29
CA SER A 39 0.48 12.51 13.27
C SER A 39 1.08 13.14 12.01
N LEU A 40 1.86 14.22 12.16
CA LEU A 40 2.50 14.89 11.04
C LEU A 40 3.41 13.92 10.26
N TYR A 41 4.22 13.15 10.96
CA TYR A 41 5.10 12.14 10.36
C TYR A 41 4.29 11.12 9.54
N CYS A 42 3.22 10.54 10.11
CA CYS A 42 2.37 9.56 9.43
C CYS A 42 1.72 10.13 8.16
N PHE A 43 1.15 11.33 8.22
CA PHE A 43 0.51 11.94 7.05
C PHE A 43 1.54 12.31 5.97
N VAL A 44 2.70 12.88 6.34
CA VAL A 44 3.78 13.16 5.38
C VAL A 44 4.25 11.88 4.70
N ALA A 45 4.51 10.82 5.49
CA ALA A 45 4.92 9.53 4.95
C ALA A 45 3.85 8.93 4.00
N LEU A 46 2.57 9.04 4.35
CA LEU A 46 1.45 8.61 3.51
C LEU A 46 1.46 9.36 2.17
N TYR A 47 1.49 10.69 2.17
CA TYR A 47 1.46 11.47 0.93
C TYR A 47 2.69 11.22 0.05
N LEU A 48 3.88 11.06 0.65
CA LEU A 48 5.07 10.66 -0.08
C LEU A 48 4.88 9.29 -0.74
N PHE A 49 4.31 8.32 -0.03
CA PHE A 49 4.00 7.00 -0.59
C PHE A 49 2.97 7.08 -1.72
N LEU A 50 1.87 7.81 -1.54
CA LEU A 50 0.83 7.99 -2.55
C LEU A 50 1.38 8.67 -3.82
N SER A 51 2.27 9.65 -3.67
CA SER A 51 2.85 10.37 -4.81
C SER A 51 3.72 9.50 -5.73
N MET A 52 4.21 8.34 -5.26
CA MET A 52 4.92 7.37 -6.11
C MET A 52 4.05 6.90 -7.30
N SER A 53 2.73 6.81 -7.12
CA SER A 53 1.79 6.47 -8.19
C SER A 53 1.72 7.51 -9.32
N LEU A 54 2.12 8.76 -9.05
CA LEU A 54 2.13 9.85 -10.05
C LEU A 54 3.40 9.88 -10.89
N ILE A 55 4.48 9.22 -10.45
CA ILE A 55 5.77 9.22 -11.16
C ILE A 55 5.65 8.74 -12.61
N PRO A 56 4.97 7.61 -12.93
CA PRO A 56 4.81 7.17 -14.31
C PRO A 56 4.06 8.18 -15.18
N GLN A 57 3.03 8.83 -14.63
CA GLN A 57 2.20 9.82 -15.33
C GLN A 57 3.00 11.08 -15.65
N LEU A 58 3.79 11.58 -14.68
CA LEU A 58 4.65 12.74 -14.89
C LEU A 58 5.73 12.45 -15.95
N LEU A 59 6.33 11.27 -15.87
CA LEU A 59 7.35 10.87 -16.84
C LEU A 59 6.76 10.69 -18.24
N ASP A 60 5.49 10.29 -18.39
CA ASP A 60 4.86 10.16 -19.71
C ASP A 60 4.66 11.53 -20.38
N VAL A 61 4.52 12.61 -19.61
CA VAL A 61 4.45 13.99 -20.10
C VAL A 61 5.85 14.56 -20.40
N VAL A 62 6.79 14.40 -19.46
CA VAL A 62 8.12 15.06 -19.55
C VAL A 62 9.10 14.26 -20.42
N LEU A 63 9.00 12.93 -20.44
CA LEU A 63 9.90 12.04 -21.18
C LEU A 63 9.11 10.85 -21.77
N PRO A 64 8.34 11.09 -22.85
CA PRO A 64 7.52 10.06 -23.48
C PRO A 64 8.37 8.96 -24.09
N LEU A 65 7.94 7.71 -23.93
CA LEU A 65 8.56 6.53 -24.52
C LEU A 65 7.73 6.03 -25.70
N ASN A 66 8.37 5.37 -26.68
CA ASN A 66 7.67 4.69 -27.79
C ASN A 66 6.72 3.56 -27.32
N LYS A 67 6.87 3.09 -26.07
CA LYS A 67 5.95 2.15 -25.43
C LYS A 67 5.41 2.75 -24.15
N SER A 68 4.09 2.61 -23.92
CA SER A 68 3.42 3.12 -22.72
C SER A 68 4.01 2.50 -21.44
N ARG A 69 4.32 3.32 -20.43
CA ARG A 69 4.75 2.82 -19.12
C ARG A 69 3.62 2.06 -18.42
N SER A 70 3.95 1.10 -17.56
CA SER A 70 2.96 0.42 -16.71
C SER A 70 2.46 1.38 -15.64
N ILE A 71 1.15 1.39 -15.38
CA ILE A 71 0.61 2.17 -14.26
C ILE A 71 1.06 1.56 -12.94
N LEU A 72 1.39 2.43 -11.99
CA LEU A 72 1.59 2.06 -10.60
C LEU A 72 0.39 2.49 -9.77
N LEU A 73 -0.60 1.60 -9.64
CA LEU A 73 -1.73 1.84 -8.75
C LEU A 73 -1.29 1.79 -7.28
N THR A 74 -1.89 2.64 -6.46
CA THR A 74 -1.63 2.74 -5.02
C THR A 74 -1.96 1.44 -4.28
N TYR A 75 -2.97 0.72 -4.74
CA TYR A 75 -3.33 -0.61 -4.25
C TYR A 75 -3.89 -1.44 -5.42
N PRO A 76 -3.54 -2.73 -5.53
CA PRO A 76 -4.07 -3.61 -6.58
C PRO A 76 -5.54 -3.94 -6.29
N GLY A 77 -6.44 -3.07 -6.75
CA GLY A 77 -7.89 -3.26 -6.69
C GLY A 77 -8.47 -3.39 -8.09
N TYR A 78 -9.45 -4.28 -8.26
CA TYR A 78 -10.19 -4.40 -9.51
C TYR A 78 -11.39 -3.45 -9.49
N TYR A 79 -11.34 -2.37 -10.27
CA TYR A 79 -12.35 -1.31 -10.28
C TYR A 79 -13.42 -1.48 -11.36
N PHE A 80 -13.43 -2.59 -12.11
CA PHE A 80 -14.35 -2.85 -13.24
C PHE A 80 -14.35 -1.76 -14.32
N VAL A 81 -13.32 -0.92 -14.37
CA VAL A 81 -13.11 0.15 -15.35
C VAL A 81 -11.67 0.08 -15.87
N ASP A 82 -11.39 0.74 -17.00
CA ASP A 82 -10.02 0.86 -17.51
C ASP A 82 -9.16 1.71 -16.56
N GLU A 83 -8.09 1.11 -16.04
CA GLU A 83 -7.23 1.75 -15.04
C GLU A 83 -6.44 2.94 -15.60
N ARG A 84 -6.17 2.98 -16.92
CA ARG A 84 -5.48 4.11 -17.59
C ARG A 84 -6.41 5.29 -17.78
N GLU A 85 -7.60 5.03 -18.30
CA GLU A 85 -8.58 6.08 -18.57
C GLU A 85 -9.08 6.74 -17.27
N TYR A 86 -9.34 5.94 -16.23
CA TYR A 86 -9.91 6.41 -14.97
C TYR A 86 -8.87 6.62 -13.85
N PHE A 87 -7.58 6.70 -14.21
CA PHE A 87 -6.48 6.74 -13.24
C PHE A 87 -6.68 7.79 -12.13
N PHE A 88 -7.00 9.04 -12.47
CA PHE A 88 -7.14 10.12 -11.49
C PHE A 88 -8.33 9.91 -10.55
N TYR A 89 -9.43 9.32 -11.02
CA TYR A 89 -10.58 8.97 -10.18
C TYR A 89 -10.23 7.86 -9.19
N ILE A 90 -9.54 6.81 -9.66
CA ILE A 90 -9.06 5.71 -8.84
C ILE A 90 -8.05 6.23 -7.80
N PHE A 91 -7.12 7.09 -8.23
CA PHE A 91 -6.13 7.70 -7.36
C PHE A 91 -6.76 8.58 -6.27
N PHE A 92 -7.75 9.41 -6.63
CA PHE A 92 -8.49 10.21 -5.67
C PHE A 92 -9.26 9.36 -4.68
N HIS A 93 -9.96 8.32 -5.15
CA HIS A 93 -10.61 7.35 -4.27
C HIS A 93 -9.60 6.70 -3.31
N ALA A 94 -8.41 6.33 -3.80
CA ALA A 94 -7.35 5.77 -2.98
C ALA A 94 -6.86 6.76 -1.92
N ILE A 95 -6.66 8.04 -2.25
CA ILE A 95 -6.32 9.09 -1.27
C ILE A 95 -7.36 9.12 -0.16
N VAL A 96 -8.65 9.25 -0.50
CA VAL A 96 -9.73 9.35 0.49
C VAL A 96 -9.81 8.10 1.37
N ALA A 97 -9.71 6.92 0.77
CA ALA A 97 -9.74 5.66 1.52
C ALA A 97 -8.57 5.55 2.50
N TRP A 98 -7.35 5.90 2.06
CA TRP A 98 -6.16 5.88 2.90
C TRP A 98 -6.19 6.95 4.00
N GLU A 99 -6.70 8.14 3.72
CA GLU A 99 -6.89 9.20 4.71
C GLU A 99 -7.80 8.75 5.86
N ILE A 100 -8.93 8.11 5.54
CA ILE A 100 -9.87 7.58 6.54
C ILE A 100 -9.18 6.51 7.39
N ALA A 101 -8.52 5.55 6.74
CA ALA A 101 -7.84 4.45 7.44
C ALA A 101 -6.71 4.97 8.35
N MET A 102 -5.87 5.87 7.84
CA MET A 102 -4.75 6.44 8.59
C MET A 102 -5.20 7.34 9.72
N THR A 103 -6.27 8.11 9.54
CA THR A 103 -6.85 8.92 10.63
C THR A 103 -7.29 8.03 11.79
N GLY A 104 -7.91 6.88 11.51
CA GLY A 104 -8.30 5.92 12.55
C GLY A 104 -7.11 5.36 13.33
N ILE A 105 -6.04 4.99 12.63
CA ILE A 105 -4.80 4.47 13.24
C ILE A 105 -4.13 5.54 14.09
N VAL A 106 -3.92 6.74 13.52
CA VAL A 106 -3.30 7.85 14.23
C VAL A 106 -4.11 8.26 15.46
N ALA A 107 -5.44 8.32 15.34
CA ALA A 107 -6.30 8.63 16.48
C ALA A 107 -6.19 7.58 17.60
N HIS A 108 -6.20 6.29 17.25
CA HIS A 108 -6.01 5.21 18.22
C HIS A 108 -4.67 5.34 18.95
N ASP A 109 -3.58 5.54 18.21
CA ASP A 109 -2.24 5.64 18.77
C ASP A 109 -2.05 6.89 19.64
N CYS A 110 -2.61 8.04 19.23
CA CYS A 110 -2.56 9.27 20.02
C CYS A 110 -3.33 9.14 21.34
N ILE A 111 -4.45 8.43 21.34
CA ILE A 111 -5.20 8.11 22.56
C ILE A 111 -4.37 7.20 23.47
N PHE A 112 -3.71 6.18 22.91
CA PHE A 112 -2.82 5.30 23.66
C PHE A 112 -1.66 6.07 24.30
N VAL A 113 -0.97 6.92 23.54
CA VAL A 113 0.10 7.80 24.05
C VAL A 113 -0.41 8.69 25.18
N THR A 114 -1.62 9.24 25.05
CA THR A 114 -2.23 10.07 26.09
C THR A 114 -2.44 9.28 27.39
N TYR A 115 -2.90 8.04 27.31
CA TYR A 115 -3.05 7.19 28.50
C TYR A 115 -1.71 6.81 29.11
N VAL A 116 -0.72 6.48 28.29
CA VAL A 116 0.64 6.18 28.76
C VAL A 116 1.21 7.37 29.52
N GLU A 117 1.18 8.57 28.93
CA GLU A 117 1.67 9.79 29.57
C GLU A 117 0.90 10.12 30.86
N HIS A 118 -0.42 9.90 30.89
CA HIS A 118 -1.21 10.07 32.11
C HIS A 118 -0.78 9.11 33.21
N VAL A 119 -0.65 7.81 32.91
CA VAL A 119 -0.19 6.81 33.89
C VAL A 119 1.22 7.17 34.38
N CYS A 120 2.14 7.52 33.47
CA CYS A 120 3.47 7.99 33.84
C CYS A 120 3.40 9.21 34.78
N SER A 121 2.52 10.16 34.51
CA SER A 121 2.37 11.34 35.34
C SER A 121 1.86 11.02 36.75
N MET A 122 0.94 10.05 36.88
CA MET A 122 0.42 9.61 38.18
C MET A 122 1.52 8.95 39.02
N PHE A 123 2.32 8.08 38.43
CA PHE A 123 3.46 7.46 39.11
C PHE A 123 4.56 8.48 39.45
N ALA A 124 4.77 9.50 38.62
CA ALA A 124 5.69 10.59 38.94
C ALA A 124 5.19 11.44 40.14
N VAL A 125 3.87 11.69 40.21
CA VAL A 125 3.23 12.38 41.35
C VAL A 125 3.48 11.65 42.66
N VAL A 126 3.34 10.32 42.70
CA VAL A 126 3.59 9.52 43.92
C VAL A 126 5.08 9.20 44.17
N GLY A 127 6.00 9.78 43.39
CA GLY A 127 7.45 9.64 43.62
C GLY A 127 8.12 8.40 43.01
N TYR A 128 7.45 7.65 42.12
CA TYR A 128 7.96 6.42 41.49
C TYR A 128 8.47 6.62 40.05
N ALA A 129 9.01 7.80 39.74
CA ALA A 129 9.48 8.14 38.38
C ALA A 129 10.58 7.19 37.84
N GLN A 130 11.48 6.69 38.70
CA GLN A 130 12.55 5.76 38.28
C GLN A 130 12.01 4.37 37.92
N LEU A 131 11.03 3.86 38.67
CA LEU A 131 10.41 2.56 38.41
C LEU A 131 9.68 2.53 37.05
N LEU A 132 9.10 3.67 36.66
CA LEU A 132 8.51 3.84 35.34
C LEU A 132 9.54 3.74 34.23
N GLU A 133 10.68 4.42 34.37
CA GLU A 133 11.71 4.47 33.32
C GLU A 133 12.22 3.05 33.01
N ASP A 134 12.41 2.23 34.04
CA ASP A 134 12.79 0.82 33.90
C ASP A 134 11.68 -0.03 33.26
N THR A 135 10.42 0.14 33.67
CA THR A 135 9.28 -0.64 33.17
C THR A 135 8.93 -0.31 31.72
N PHE A 136 8.96 0.98 31.37
CA PHE A 136 8.67 1.44 30.02
C PHE A 136 9.77 1.06 29.04
N ASN A 137 11.04 1.08 29.46
CA ASN A 137 12.15 0.66 28.61
C ASN A 137 11.96 -0.78 28.09
N VAL A 138 11.53 -1.71 28.95
CA VAL A 138 11.22 -3.10 28.56
C VAL A 138 10.02 -3.16 27.61
N SER A 139 8.94 -2.42 27.90
CA SER A 139 7.74 -2.39 27.05
C SER A 139 8.03 -1.83 25.66
N PHE A 140 8.79 -0.74 25.57
CA PHE A 140 9.23 -0.16 24.30
C PHE A 140 10.14 -1.12 23.53
N ALA A 141 11.09 -1.78 24.21
CA ALA A 141 11.95 -2.78 23.56
C ALA A 141 11.14 -3.94 22.98
N MET A 142 10.14 -4.45 23.73
CA MET A 142 9.25 -5.50 23.26
C MET A 142 8.39 -5.04 22.07
N GLN A 143 7.88 -3.81 22.12
CA GLN A 143 7.06 -3.25 21.06
C GLN A 143 7.86 -3.00 19.78
N ILE A 144 9.09 -2.48 19.90
CA ILE A 144 10.05 -2.35 18.78
C ILE A 144 10.34 -3.73 18.18
N LEU A 145 10.62 -4.75 19.00
CA LEU A 145 10.89 -6.10 18.53
C LEU A 145 9.71 -6.66 17.72
N ILE A 146 8.48 -6.51 18.22
CA ILE A 146 7.27 -6.96 17.53
C ILE A 146 7.11 -6.24 16.18
N VAL A 147 7.27 -4.91 16.14
CA VAL A 147 7.20 -4.12 14.92
C VAL A 147 8.27 -4.54 13.93
N THR A 148 9.51 -4.77 14.36
CA THR A 148 10.60 -5.24 13.51
C THR A 148 10.29 -6.60 12.89
N ILE A 149 9.75 -7.55 13.67
CA ILE A 149 9.33 -8.86 13.17
C ILE A 149 8.20 -8.70 12.15
N GLY A 150 7.17 -7.90 12.47
CA GLY A 150 6.05 -7.63 11.57
C GLY A 150 6.47 -7.01 10.24
N MET A 151 7.37 -6.02 10.27
CA MET A 151 7.94 -5.39 9.08
C MET A 151 8.78 -6.36 8.26
N SER A 152 9.56 -7.22 8.92
CA SER A 152 10.38 -8.24 8.24
C SER A 152 9.50 -9.26 7.50
N ILE A 153 8.41 -9.71 8.14
CA ILE A 153 7.43 -10.61 7.52
C ILE A 153 6.74 -9.92 6.34
N THR A 154 6.31 -8.67 6.51
CA THR A 154 5.65 -7.89 5.46
C THR A 154 6.57 -7.71 4.25
N LEU A 155 7.84 -7.38 4.48
CA LEU A 155 8.85 -7.28 3.43
C LEU A 155 9.03 -8.63 2.69
N LEU A 156 9.14 -9.72 3.44
CA LEU A 156 9.19 -11.08 2.88
C LEU A 156 7.96 -11.40 2.03
N GLN A 157 6.76 -11.02 2.48
CA GLN A 157 5.53 -11.22 1.73
C GLN A 157 5.50 -10.40 0.44
N VAL A 158 5.92 -9.14 0.47
CA VAL A 158 5.99 -8.28 -0.72
C VAL A 158 7.00 -8.84 -1.73
N VAL A 159 8.19 -9.25 -1.28
CA VAL A 159 9.23 -9.86 -2.13
C VAL A 159 8.71 -11.15 -2.76
N ARG A 160 8.07 -12.01 -1.97
CA ARG A 160 7.47 -13.26 -2.47
C ARG A 160 6.34 -13.00 -3.45
N ARG A 161 5.49 -12.00 -3.20
CA ARG A 161 4.38 -11.63 -4.08
C ARG A 161 4.89 -11.10 -5.42
N ARG A 162 5.89 -10.21 -5.43
CA ARG A 162 6.58 -9.76 -6.66
C ARG A 162 7.16 -10.94 -7.43
N ARG A 163 7.86 -11.84 -6.74
CA ARG A 163 8.48 -13.02 -7.36
C ARG A 163 7.43 -13.96 -7.98
N ARG A 164 6.32 -14.20 -7.30
CA ARG A 164 5.21 -15.03 -7.82
C ARG A 164 4.65 -14.45 -9.11
N VAL A 165 4.31 -13.16 -9.11
CA VAL A 165 3.78 -12.46 -10.29
C VAL A 165 4.77 -12.51 -11.45
N TYR A 166 6.07 -12.31 -11.18
CA TYR A 166 7.11 -12.40 -12.19
C TYR A 166 7.17 -13.79 -12.86
N TYR A 167 7.11 -14.88 -12.07
CA TYR A 167 7.13 -16.23 -12.63
C TYR A 167 5.84 -16.58 -13.39
N GLU A 168 4.68 -16.12 -12.94
CA GLU A 168 3.42 -16.31 -13.67
C GLU A 168 3.47 -15.63 -15.04
N LEU A 169 3.97 -14.38 -15.13
CA LEU A 169 4.15 -13.68 -16.39
C LEU A 169 5.13 -14.41 -17.32
N LEU A 170 6.26 -14.89 -16.79
CA LEU A 170 7.25 -15.63 -17.56
C LEU A 170 6.68 -16.96 -18.11
N ASN A 171 5.91 -17.69 -17.31
CA ASN A 171 5.26 -18.93 -17.74
C ASN A 171 4.19 -18.66 -18.81
N ILE A 172 3.43 -17.58 -18.69
CA ILE A 172 2.45 -17.17 -19.70
C ILE A 172 3.13 -16.83 -21.03
N GLU A 173 4.20 -16.02 -21.02
CA GLU A 173 4.95 -15.67 -22.24
C GLU A 173 5.55 -16.90 -22.92
N THR A 174 6.14 -17.81 -22.13
CA THR A 174 6.73 -19.05 -22.64
C THR A 174 5.66 -19.94 -23.28
N SER A 175 4.52 -20.13 -22.60
CA SER A 175 3.39 -20.92 -23.13
C SER A 175 2.83 -20.32 -24.43
N ARG A 176 2.74 -18.98 -24.50
CA ARG A 176 2.26 -18.27 -25.70
C ARG A 176 3.22 -18.44 -26.88
N ALA A 177 4.53 -18.44 -26.62
CA ALA A 177 5.56 -18.67 -27.65
C ALA A 177 5.52 -20.12 -28.18
N GLU A 178 5.31 -21.11 -27.32
CA GLU A 178 5.15 -22.51 -27.74
C GLU A 178 3.89 -22.73 -28.58
N LEU A 179 2.77 -22.13 -28.18
CA LEU A 179 1.52 -22.19 -28.94
C LEU A 179 1.69 -21.58 -30.34
N LYS A 180 2.39 -20.43 -30.46
CA LYS A 180 2.73 -19.86 -31.77
C LYS A 180 3.55 -20.82 -32.63
N LYS A 181 4.61 -21.42 -32.06
CA LYS A 181 5.43 -22.41 -32.78
C LYS A 181 4.61 -23.63 -33.24
N ARG A 182 3.71 -24.13 -32.41
CA ARG A 182 2.81 -25.25 -32.77
C ARG A 182 1.82 -24.86 -33.87
N ALA A 183 1.23 -23.68 -33.78
CA ALA A 183 0.33 -23.16 -34.81
C ALA A 183 1.05 -23.01 -36.16
N GLU A 184 2.25 -22.43 -36.18
CA GLU A 184 3.08 -22.32 -37.40
C GLU A 184 3.48 -23.67 -37.98
N LYS A 185 3.81 -24.65 -37.12
CA LYS A 185 4.15 -26.01 -37.57
C LYS A 185 2.92 -26.73 -38.15
N SER A 186 1.75 -26.57 -37.53
CA SER A 186 0.49 -27.12 -38.04
C SER A 186 0.08 -26.47 -39.36
N TYR A 187 0.23 -25.15 -39.48
CA TYR A 187 -0.02 -24.42 -40.72
C TYR A 187 0.87 -24.93 -41.86
N ARG A 188 2.20 -24.99 -41.64
CA ARG A 188 3.15 -25.52 -42.64
C ARG A 188 2.90 -26.99 -43.00
N LYS A 189 2.42 -27.81 -42.07
CA LYS A 189 2.07 -29.21 -42.35
C LYS A 189 0.83 -29.29 -43.23
N ASN A 190 -0.22 -28.54 -42.90
CA ASN A 190 -1.44 -28.48 -43.69
C ASN A 190 -1.20 -27.90 -45.09
N GLU A 191 -0.29 -26.93 -45.23
CA GLU A 191 0.13 -26.36 -46.51
C GLU A 191 0.89 -27.39 -47.38
N LYS A 192 1.66 -28.30 -46.76
CA LYS A 192 2.36 -29.38 -47.49
C LYS A 192 1.47 -30.59 -47.81
N GLU A 193 0.46 -30.85 -47.00
CA GLU A 193 -0.52 -31.94 -47.21
C GLU A 193 -1.69 -31.51 -48.11
N GLU A 194 -1.88 -30.21 -48.35
CA GLU A 194 -2.83 -29.73 -49.35
C GLU A 194 -2.34 -30.05 -50.77
N SER A 195 -3.16 -30.82 -51.51
CA SER A 195 -2.91 -31.12 -52.92
C SER A 195 -2.72 -29.82 -53.72
N PRO A 196 -1.77 -29.78 -54.69
CA PRO A 196 -1.55 -28.62 -55.56
C PRO A 196 -2.83 -28.11 -56.24
N VAL A 197 -3.75 -29.02 -56.55
CA VAL A 197 -5.05 -28.72 -57.15
C VAL A 197 -5.97 -27.95 -56.18
N ARG A 198 -5.92 -28.30 -54.89
CA ARG A 198 -6.74 -27.68 -53.84
C ARG A 198 -6.19 -26.31 -53.42
N GLN A 199 -4.86 -26.15 -53.43
CA GLN A 199 -4.20 -24.84 -53.30
C GLN A 199 -4.53 -23.93 -54.49
N ALA A 200 -4.42 -24.43 -55.72
CA ALA A 200 -4.78 -23.67 -56.93
C ALA A 200 -6.26 -23.25 -56.91
N GLN A 201 -7.19 -24.10 -56.46
CA GLN A 201 -8.61 -23.75 -56.30
C GLN A 201 -8.87 -22.67 -55.25
N LYS A 202 -8.12 -22.65 -54.14
CA LYS A 202 -8.21 -21.57 -53.15
C LYS A 202 -7.72 -20.24 -53.71
N PHE A 203 -6.58 -20.25 -54.42
CA PHE A 203 -6.10 -19.05 -55.11
C PHE A 203 -7.08 -18.57 -56.20
N TYR A 204 -7.69 -19.49 -56.95
CA TYR A 204 -8.67 -19.16 -57.98
C TYR A 204 -9.94 -18.53 -57.38
N LYS A 205 -10.47 -19.10 -56.27
CA LYS A 205 -11.63 -18.52 -55.56
C LYS A 205 -11.34 -17.14 -55.00
N VAL A 206 -10.14 -16.91 -54.45
CA VAL A 206 -9.75 -15.59 -53.95
C VAL A 206 -9.61 -14.60 -55.11
N ALA A 207 -9.04 -15.01 -56.24
CA ALA A 207 -8.95 -14.18 -57.44
C ALA A 207 -10.34 -13.84 -58.02
N GLU A 208 -11.27 -14.80 -58.07
CA GLU A 208 -12.66 -14.58 -58.51
C GLU A 208 -13.40 -13.55 -57.64
N VAL A 209 -13.26 -13.65 -56.31
CA VAL A 209 -13.87 -12.69 -55.38
C VAL A 209 -13.29 -11.29 -55.59
N VAL A 210 -11.97 -11.16 -55.81
CA VAL A 210 -11.32 -9.88 -56.07
C VAL A 210 -11.71 -9.30 -57.43
N ILE A 211 -11.83 -10.14 -58.47
CA ILE A 211 -12.22 -9.72 -59.83
C ILE A 211 -13.70 -9.34 -59.90
N SER A 212 -14.59 -10.02 -59.16
CA SER A 212 -16.04 -9.67 -59.11
C SER A 212 -16.39 -8.49 -58.20
N SER A 213 -15.41 -7.99 -57.42
CA SER A 213 -15.56 -6.81 -56.54
C SER A 213 -15.12 -5.49 -57.18
N LYS A 214 -14.80 -5.50 -58.48
CA LYS A 214 -14.59 -4.32 -59.34
C LYS A 214 -15.70 -4.23 -60.38
#